data_AF-A0A1J1I455-F1
#
_entry.id   AF-A0A1J1I455-F1
#
_cell.length_a   1.000
_cell.length_b   1.000
_cell.length_c   1.000
_cell.angle_alpha   90.00
_cell.angle_beta   90.00
_cell.angle_gamma   90.00
#
_symmetry.space_group_name_H-M   'P 1'
#
loop_
_entity.id
_entity.type
_entity.pdbx_description
1 polymer ?
#
loop_
_entity_poly.entity_id
_entity_poly.type
_entity_poly.pdbx_seq_one_letter_code
_entity_poly.pdbx_strand_id
1 'polypeptide(L)' 'MGRMHAPGKGISQSALPYRRSVPSWLKLNADDVKEQIKKLGKKGMTPSQIGIILRDSHGVAQVRFVNGNKVLRIMKAE' A
#
# COMPACT_ATOMS: atom_id res chain seq x y z
N MET A 1 5.81 -18.29 -5.37
CA MET A 1 6.39 -17.52 -6.47
C MET A 1 7.31 -18.41 -7.29
N GLY A 2 6.91 -18.72 -8.53
CA GLY A 2 7.81 -19.36 -9.50
C GLY A 2 8.90 -18.38 -9.89
N ARG A 3 10.05 -18.89 -10.30
CA ARG A 3 11.19 -18.05 -10.72
C ARG A 3 11.26 -18.03 -12.24
N MET A 4 11.46 -16.85 -12.82
CA MET A 4 11.63 -16.71 -14.28
C MET A 4 12.83 -17.51 -14.80
N HIS A 5 13.91 -17.60 -14.03
CA HIS A 5 15.16 -18.28 -14.40
C HIS A 5 15.46 -19.52 -13.54
N ALA A 6 14.43 -20.16 -12.95
CA ALA A 6 14.63 -21.45 -12.26
C ALA A 6 13.39 -22.34 -12.41
N PRO A 7 13.53 -23.69 -12.44
CA PRO A 7 12.44 -24.62 -12.73
C PRO A 7 11.38 -24.77 -11.61
N GLY A 8 11.46 -23.97 -10.55
CA GLY A 8 10.56 -24.07 -9.39
C GLY A 8 9.14 -23.57 -9.67
N LYS A 9 8.13 -24.32 -9.19
CA LYS A 9 6.69 -24.06 -9.41
C LYS A 9 5.95 -23.44 -8.21
N GLY A 10 6.63 -22.65 -7.38
CA GLY A 10 6.03 -22.13 -6.14
C GLY A 10 4.87 -21.14 -6.39
N ILE A 11 3.81 -21.19 -5.59
CA ILE A 11 2.58 -20.37 -5.82
C ILE A 11 2.32 -19.27 -4.77
N SER A 12 3.20 -19.10 -3.77
CA SER A 12 3.02 -18.10 -2.72
C SER A 12 2.92 -16.68 -3.28
N GLN A 13 1.85 -15.98 -2.90
CA GLN A 13 1.50 -14.59 -3.23
C GLN A 13 0.51 -14.05 -2.19
N SER A 14 0.31 -12.73 -2.14
CA SER A 14 -0.71 -12.13 -1.28
C SER A 14 -2.12 -12.37 -1.82
N ALA A 15 -3.05 -12.71 -0.92
CA ALA A 15 -4.47 -12.85 -1.23
C ALA A 15 -5.22 -11.63 -0.69
N LEU A 16 -5.73 -10.76 -1.57
CA LEU A 16 -6.49 -9.59 -1.16
C LEU A 16 -7.89 -9.98 -0.68
N PRO A 17 -8.42 -9.35 0.38
CA PRO A 17 -9.82 -9.53 0.78
C PRO A 17 -10.78 -9.12 -0.35
N TYR A 18 -11.91 -9.82 -0.44
CA TYR A 18 -12.96 -9.50 -1.42
C TYR A 18 -13.56 -8.10 -1.20
N ARG A 19 -13.82 -7.74 0.06
CA ARG A 19 -14.41 -6.46 0.45
C ARG A 19 -13.41 -5.33 0.24
N ARG A 20 -13.82 -4.29 -0.50
CA ARG A 20 -13.01 -3.12 -0.87
C ARG A 20 -13.32 -1.86 -0.09
N SER A 21 -14.31 -1.89 0.81
CA SER A 21 -14.63 -0.76 1.66
C SER A 21 -13.61 -0.62 2.79
N VAL A 22 -13.38 0.60 3.24
CA VAL A 22 -12.56 0.87 4.41
C VAL A 22 -13.18 0.21 5.65
N PRO A 23 -12.39 -0.46 6.52
CA PRO A 23 -12.88 -1.00 7.78
C PRO A 23 -13.34 0.10 8.74
N SER A 24 -14.38 -0.15 9.53
CA SER A 24 -14.96 0.85 10.46
C SER A 24 -14.02 1.29 11.59
N TRP A 25 -13.02 0.47 11.92
CA TRP A 25 -12.03 0.78 12.95
C TRP A 25 -10.89 1.68 12.46
N LEU A 26 -10.75 1.87 11.14
CA LEU A 26 -9.73 2.74 10.59
C LEU A 26 -10.20 4.20 10.70
N LYS A 27 -9.61 4.96 11.63
CA LYS A 27 -9.95 6.36 11.89
C LYS A 27 -9.17 7.37 11.02
N LEU A 28 -8.28 6.89 10.15
CA LEU A 28 -7.45 7.75 9.29
C LEU A 28 -8.27 8.23 8.09
N ASN A 29 -8.24 9.53 7.83
CA ASN A 29 -8.86 10.11 6.66
C ASN A 29 -7.93 9.98 5.44
N ALA A 30 -8.51 10.19 4.24
CA ALA A 30 -7.74 10.11 3.00
C ALA A 30 -6.59 11.12 2.95
N ASP A 31 -6.77 12.32 3.50
CA ASP A 31 -5.76 13.38 3.48
C ASP A 31 -4.60 13.08 4.45
N ASP A 32 -4.88 12.54 5.64
CA ASP A 32 -3.84 12.08 6.58
C ASP A 32 -2.94 11.03 5.95
N VAL A 33 -3.54 10.10 5.19
CA VAL A 33 -2.80 9.07 4.46
C VAL A 33 -1.95 9.69 3.35
N LYS A 34 -2.44 10.71 2.63
CA LYS A 34 -1.61 11.43 1.64
C LYS A 34 -0.42 12.11 2.31
N GLU A 35 -0.62 12.79 3.44
CA GLU A 35 0.46 13.46 4.16
C GLU A 35 1.53 12.48 4.63
N GLN A 36 1.14 11.32 5.16
CA GLN A 36 2.09 10.27 5.53
C GLN A 36 2.88 9.75 4.32
N ILE A 37 2.20 9.52 3.19
CA ILE A 37 2.86 9.13 1.94
C ILE A 37 3.87 10.18 1.50
N LYS A 38 3.52 11.47 1.54
CA LYS A 38 4.44 12.58 1.21
C LYS A 38 5.65 12.61 2.14
N LYS A 39 5.42 12.49 3.44
CA LYS A 39 6.49 12.49 4.45
C LYS A 39 7.47 11.34 4.24
N LEU A 40 6.97 10.15 3.94
CA LEU A 40 7.81 8.98 3.66
C LEU A 40 8.49 9.07 2.28
N GLY A 41 7.80 9.62 1.28
CA GLY A 41 8.37 9.88 -0.04
C GLY A 41 9.54 10.87 0.00
N LYS A 42 9.40 11.98 0.75
CA LYS A 42 10.48 12.95 0.99
C LYS A 42 11.68 12.36 1.72
N LYS A 43 11.47 11.33 2.54
CA LYS A 43 12.56 10.55 3.17
C LYS A 43 13.26 9.58 2.21
N GLY A 44 12.84 9.52 0.94
CA GLY A 44 13.41 8.65 -0.09
C GLY A 44 12.91 7.21 -0.06
N MET A 45 11.81 6.92 0.65
CA MET A 45 11.24 5.57 0.68
C MET A 45 10.59 5.21 -0.65
N THR A 46 10.79 3.96 -1.09
CA THR A 46 10.14 3.45 -2.31
C THR A 46 8.65 3.20 -2.09
N PRO A 47 7.79 3.25 -3.13
CA PRO A 47 6.35 3.00 -2.99
C PRO A 47 6.02 1.65 -2.32
N SER A 48 6.84 0.63 -2.55
CA SER A 48 6.70 -0.69 -1.91
C SER A 48 6.92 -0.61 -0.40
N GLN A 49 7.99 0.07 0.04
CA GLN A 49 8.28 0.27 1.47
C GLN A 49 7.21 1.14 2.15
N ILE A 50 6.75 2.19 1.47
CA ILE A 50 5.66 3.05 1.98
C ILE A 50 4.40 2.22 2.26
N GLY A 51 4.01 1.36 1.33
CA GLY A 51 2.86 0.47 1.52
C GLY A 51 3.02 -0.48 2.72
N ILE A 52 4.24 -1.00 2.94
CA ILE A 52 4.55 -1.87 4.09
C ILE A 52 4.41 -1.10 5.40
N ILE A 53 5.00 0.10 5.51
CA ILE A 53 4.95 0.93 6.72
C ILE A 53 3.51 1.35 7.07
N LEU A 54 2.72 1.71 6.06
CA LEU A 54 1.31 2.07 6.25
C LEU A 54 0.48 0.88 6.74
N ARG A 55 0.78 -0.33 6.24
CA ARG A 55 0.10 -1.56 6.67
C ARG A 55 0.50 -1.96 8.10
N ASP A 56 1.79 -2.02 8.38
CA ASP A 56 2.32 -2.64 9.60
C ASP A 56 2.28 -1.70 10.81
N SER A 57 2.47 -0.39 10.60
CA SER A 57 2.49 0.59 11.70
C SER A 57 1.21 1.41 11.84
N HIS A 58 0.47 1.63 10.74
CA HIS A 58 -0.70 2.52 10.74
C HIS A 58 -2.02 1.77 10.50
N GLY A 59 -1.99 0.45 10.25
CA GLY A 59 -3.18 -0.37 10.01
C GLY A 59 -3.89 -0.12 8.68
N VAL A 60 -3.27 0.62 7.75
CA VAL A 60 -3.85 0.90 6.43
C VAL A 60 -3.55 -0.28 5.49
N ALA A 61 -4.51 -1.20 5.39
CA ALA A 61 -4.33 -2.43 4.60
C ALA A 61 -4.10 -2.18 3.09
N GLN A 62 -4.84 -1.22 2.50
CA GLN A 62 -4.75 -0.87 1.08
C GLN A 62 -5.02 0.63 0.89
N VAL A 63 -3.99 1.37 0.49
CA VAL A 63 -4.08 2.82 0.20
C VAL A 63 -5.13 3.12 -0.87
N ARG A 64 -5.30 2.23 -1.86
CA ARG A 64 -6.29 2.39 -2.93
C ARG A 64 -7.72 2.49 -2.40
N PHE A 65 -8.04 1.79 -1.33
CA PHE A 65 -9.41 1.77 -0.79
C PHE A 65 -9.73 2.99 0.06
N VAL A 66 -8.72 3.63 0.64
CA VAL A 66 -8.89 4.88 1.40
C VAL A 66 -8.90 6.08 0.46
N ASN A 67 -7.97 6.14 -0.50
CA ASN A 67 -7.74 7.36 -1.31
C ASN A 67 -8.24 7.26 -2.76
N GLY A 68 -8.75 6.10 -3.18
CA GLY A 68 -9.14 5.83 -4.57
C GLY A 68 -7.96 5.62 -5.55
N ASN A 69 -6.75 6.07 -5.19
CA ASN A 69 -5.54 6.01 -6.02
C ASN A 69 -4.42 5.17 -5.40
N LYS A 70 -3.50 4.68 -6.24
CA LYS A 70 -2.29 3.96 -5.79
C LYS A 70 -1.21 4.93 -5.31
N VAL A 71 -0.31 4.46 -4.45
CA VAL A 71 0.81 5.25 -3.88
C VAL A 71 1.59 6.00 -4.96
N LEU A 72 2.01 5.33 -6.03
CA LEU A 72 2.76 5.98 -7.12
C LEU A 72 1.99 7.12 -7.81
N ARG A 73 0.66 7.02 -7.93
CA ARG A 73 -0.15 8.09 -8.51
C ARG A 73 -0.25 9.28 -7.57
N ILE A 74 -0.41 9.02 -6.27
CA ILE A 74 -0.44 10.05 -5.23
C ILE A 74 0.88 10.82 -5.22
N MET A 75 2.01 10.13 -5.38
CA MET A 75 3.35 10.74 -5.45
C MET A 75 3.68 11.45 -6.77
N LYS A 76 2.86 11.31 -7.82
CA LYS A 76 3.09 11.96 -9.13
C LYS A 76 2.14 13.12 -9.37
N ALA A 77 0.95 13.06 -8.78
CA ALA A 77 -0.05 14.11 -8.87
C ALA A 77 0.33 15.34 -8.02
N GLU A 78 1.29 15.16 -7.12
CA GLU A 78 1.94 16.19 -6.33
C GLU A 78 3.44 16.08 -6.47
#